data_AF-A0AAU9IIG5-F1
#
_entry.id   AF-A0AAU9IIG5-F1
#
_cell.length_a   1.000
_cell.length_b   1.000
_cell.length_c   1.000
_cell.angle_alpha   90.00
_cell.angle_beta   90.00
_cell.angle_gamma   90.00
#
_symmetry.space_group_name_H-M   'P 1'
#
loop_
_entity.id
_entity.type
_entity.pdbx_description
1 polymer ?
#
loop_
_entity_poly.entity_id
_entity_poly.type
_entity_poly.pdbx_seq_one_letter_code
_entity_poly.pdbx_strand_id
1 'polypeptide(L)'
;MAWNQIRVASSLAQHQLLLKNHPIYNQINSIESLRIFMKNHSYIVFNHSSLIKSLQSKFEINAFPYFLPKNSKQANFIENLMIPSSDRYSFSYMYNLYINAMQEIGAFSEPIESMVSTLKAGNSWKDSYERHIKDYSLIVLPETLKFIDNSIKVARDGAIHKICAYFLYPADNVVSDIFQKMATKFNSVSFNKYIESQTGMFNNELDTIKETIKVVCGEDSLKWEEVFLFGKMAIEEKLTWLDAISNNMNKPTTIYEKIGGKKEENMIINNFILENWSEIASYSNENYSENFIATTLGGPASVNPKLSILEDISSILWISHAFNEAKINCSS
;
A
#
# COMPACT_ATOMS: atom_id res chain seq x y z
N MET A 1 10.24 28.30 19.20
CA MET A 1 10.35 27.26 18.13
C MET A 1 10.71 25.87 18.66
N ALA A 2 11.85 25.65 19.36
CA ALA A 2 12.26 24.31 19.82
C ALA A 2 11.26 23.62 20.77
N TRP A 3 10.59 24.37 21.65
CA TRP A 3 9.61 23.82 22.59
C TRP A 3 8.38 23.18 21.90
N ASN A 4 7.84 23.82 20.85
CA ASN A 4 6.69 23.27 20.12
C ASN A 4 7.03 21.94 19.44
N GLN A 5 8.23 21.82 18.88
CA GLN A 5 8.68 20.58 18.25
C GLN A 5 8.81 19.45 19.28
N ILE A 6 9.40 19.74 20.45
CA ILE A 6 9.49 18.79 21.56
C ILE A 6 8.09 18.39 22.03
N ARG A 7 7.17 19.36 22.20
CA ARG A 7 5.77 19.10 22.58
C ARG A 7 5.12 18.11 21.61
N VAL A 8 5.14 18.40 20.31
CA VAL A 8 4.53 17.52 19.30
C VAL A 8 5.16 16.13 19.32
N ALA A 9 6.50 16.04 19.37
CA ALA A 9 7.20 14.76 19.44
C ALA A 9 6.80 13.95 20.69
N SER A 10 6.74 14.60 21.86
CA SER A 10 6.30 13.97 23.11
C SER A 10 4.84 13.51 23.04
N SER A 11 3.94 14.30 22.45
CA SER A 11 2.53 13.95 22.30
C SER A 11 2.29 12.78 21.34
N LEU A 12 3.17 12.57 20.36
CA LEU A 12 3.10 11.46 19.41
C LEU A 12 3.89 10.22 19.85
N ALA A 13 4.72 10.32 20.88
CA ALA A 13 5.66 9.26 21.28
C ALA A 13 4.96 7.91 21.54
N GLN A 14 3.81 7.90 22.21
CA GLN A 14 3.06 6.65 22.46
C GLN A 14 2.54 6.02 21.16
N HIS A 15 2.02 6.83 20.23
CA HIS A 15 1.52 6.33 18.94
C HIS A 15 2.66 5.76 18.11
N GLN A 16 3.82 6.44 18.09
CA GLN A 16 5.03 5.93 17.42
C GLN A 16 5.57 4.65 18.05
N LEU A 17 5.45 4.50 19.38
CA LEU A 17 5.83 3.27 20.07
C LEU A 17 4.93 2.10 19.68
N LEU A 18 3.62 2.32 19.57
CA LEU A 18 2.67 1.32 19.05
C LEU A 18 3.03 0.90 17.63
N LEU A 19 3.33 1.87 16.76
CA LEU A 19 3.73 1.61 15.38
C LEU A 19 5.03 0.81 15.30
N LYS A 20 6.04 1.17 16.12
CA LYS A 20 7.34 0.49 16.17
C LYS A 20 7.25 -0.95 16.68
N ASN A 21 6.34 -1.21 17.62
CA ASN A 21 6.18 -2.51 18.25
C ASN A 21 5.00 -3.31 17.68
N HIS A 22 4.52 -2.96 16.49
CA HIS A 22 3.34 -3.57 15.90
C HIS A 22 3.52 -5.10 15.72
N PRO A 23 2.55 -5.95 16.12
CA PRO A 23 2.70 -7.42 16.08
C PRO A 23 2.97 -8.02 14.69
N ILE A 24 2.50 -7.35 13.63
CA ILE A 24 2.69 -7.76 12.23
C ILE A 24 4.16 -8.06 11.90
N TYR A 25 5.09 -7.35 12.51
CA TYR A 25 6.51 -7.49 12.25
C TYR A 25 7.06 -8.87 12.59
N ASN A 26 6.44 -9.56 13.57
CA ASN A 26 6.77 -10.93 13.92
C ASN A 26 6.01 -11.96 13.08
N GLN A 27 4.89 -11.55 12.44
CA GLN A 27 4.08 -12.41 11.57
C GLN A 27 4.68 -12.53 10.17
N ILE A 28 5.43 -11.53 9.71
CA ILE A 28 6.20 -11.59 8.46
C ILE A 28 7.42 -12.50 8.72
N ASN A 29 7.24 -13.81 8.60
CA ASN A 29 8.27 -14.82 8.90
C ASN A 29 8.39 -15.95 7.85
N SER A 30 7.48 -15.97 6.88
CA SER A 30 7.44 -16.89 5.74
C SER A 30 7.39 -16.13 4.41
N ILE A 31 7.51 -16.86 3.30
CA ILE A 31 7.36 -16.26 1.96
C ILE A 31 5.91 -15.85 1.70
N GLU A 32 4.94 -16.61 2.21
CA GLU A 32 3.50 -16.35 2.07
C GLU A 32 3.10 -15.07 2.80
N SER A 33 3.49 -14.92 4.07
CA SER A 33 3.24 -13.71 4.86
C SER A 33 3.93 -12.48 4.24
N LEU A 34 5.13 -12.65 3.68
CA LEU A 34 5.82 -11.59 2.94
C LEU A 34 5.05 -11.19 1.67
N ARG A 35 4.55 -12.15 0.88
CA ARG A 35 3.75 -11.86 -0.32
C ARG A 35 2.49 -11.06 0.00
N ILE A 36 1.77 -11.44 1.05
CA ILE A 36 0.57 -10.72 1.52
C ILE A 36 0.93 -9.28 1.95
N PHE A 37 2.03 -9.11 2.68
CA PHE A 37 2.52 -7.79 3.07
C PHE A 37 2.88 -6.95 1.84
N MET A 38 3.70 -7.49 0.92
CA MET A 38 4.18 -6.76 -0.24
C MET A 38 3.07 -6.34 -1.19
N LYS A 39 2.04 -7.19 -1.38
CA LYS A 39 0.84 -6.85 -2.16
C LYS A 39 0.23 -5.53 -1.69
N ASN A 40 0.01 -5.39 -0.39
CA ASN A 40 -0.60 -4.18 0.18
C ASN A 40 0.39 -3.01 0.32
N HIS A 41 1.66 -3.30 0.66
CA HIS A 41 2.69 -2.29 0.83
C HIS A 41 3.12 -1.64 -0.50
N SER A 42 2.96 -2.34 -1.63
CA SER A 42 3.26 -1.81 -2.97
C SER A 42 2.56 -0.47 -3.27
N TYR A 43 1.35 -0.28 -2.75
CA TYR A 43 0.61 0.97 -2.86
C TYR A 43 1.28 2.12 -2.11
N ILE A 44 1.81 1.85 -0.92
CA ILE A 44 2.55 2.85 -0.13
C ILE A 44 3.85 3.22 -0.84
N VAL A 45 4.56 2.23 -1.40
CA VAL A 45 5.77 2.46 -2.20
C VAL A 45 5.48 3.38 -3.39
N PHE A 46 4.37 3.15 -4.10
CA PHE A 46 3.91 4.02 -5.17
C PHE A 46 3.60 5.45 -4.68
N ASN A 47 2.79 5.57 -3.63
CA ASN A 47 2.22 6.84 -3.19
C ASN A 47 3.20 7.75 -2.44
N HIS A 48 4.29 7.22 -1.88
CA HIS A 48 5.33 8.01 -1.20
C HIS A 48 5.80 9.21 -2.05
N SER A 49 5.92 9.00 -3.36
CA SER A 49 6.30 10.01 -4.34
C SER A 49 5.32 11.20 -4.44
N SER A 50 4.03 10.97 -4.21
CA SER A 50 2.97 11.98 -4.35
C SER A 50 3.08 13.08 -3.28
N LEU A 51 3.40 12.71 -2.04
CA LEU A 51 3.61 13.67 -0.94
C LEU A 51 4.81 14.58 -1.23
N ILE A 52 5.93 13.99 -1.64
CA ILE A 52 7.14 14.74 -2.00
C ILE A 52 6.89 15.62 -3.24
N LYS A 53 6.23 15.10 -4.28
CA LYS A 53 5.87 15.90 -5.47
C LYS A 53 4.95 17.06 -5.14
N SER A 54 4.02 16.88 -4.20
CA SER A 54 3.19 17.99 -3.73
C SER A 54 4.01 19.06 -3.03
N LEU A 55 4.94 18.68 -2.14
CA LEU A 55 5.87 19.62 -1.53
C LEU A 55 6.68 20.37 -2.59
N GLN A 56 7.27 19.65 -3.56
CA GLN A 56 8.00 20.25 -4.67
C GLN A 56 7.15 21.27 -5.45
N SER A 57 5.88 20.94 -5.72
CA SER A 57 4.96 21.85 -6.40
C SER A 57 4.64 23.09 -5.56
N LYS A 58 4.38 22.94 -4.26
CA LYS A 58 4.05 24.06 -3.35
C LYS A 58 5.24 24.98 -3.08
N PHE A 59 6.46 24.48 -3.26
CA PHE A 59 7.68 25.27 -3.23
C PHE A 59 8.11 25.79 -4.60
N GLU A 60 7.30 25.60 -5.64
CA GLU A 60 7.57 26.05 -7.01
C GLU A 60 8.93 25.57 -7.54
N ILE A 61 9.39 24.40 -7.09
CA ILE A 61 10.71 23.82 -7.39
C ILE A 61 10.93 23.62 -8.89
N ASN A 62 9.86 23.40 -9.65
CA ASN A 62 9.92 23.18 -11.10
C ASN A 62 9.51 24.44 -11.91
N ALA A 63 9.36 25.61 -11.28
CA ALA A 63 9.04 26.84 -12.00
C ALA A 63 10.21 27.28 -12.90
N PHE A 64 9.89 27.89 -14.05
CA PHE A 64 10.88 28.44 -14.96
C PHE A 64 10.58 29.92 -15.27
N PRO A 65 11.55 30.84 -15.10
CA PRO A 65 12.85 30.62 -14.47
C PRO A 65 12.71 30.35 -12.97
N TYR A 66 13.49 29.39 -12.45
CA TYR A 66 13.53 29.11 -11.02
C TYR A 66 14.33 30.22 -10.32
N PHE A 67 13.74 30.80 -9.26
CA PHE A 67 14.41 31.78 -8.41
C PHE A 67 14.67 31.18 -7.03
N LEU A 68 15.92 31.26 -6.58
CA LEU A 68 16.25 30.87 -5.21
C LEU A 68 15.50 31.76 -4.20
N PRO A 69 14.90 31.18 -3.16
CA PRO A 69 14.31 31.97 -2.09
C PRO A 69 15.34 32.92 -1.47
N LYS A 70 14.93 34.15 -1.14
CA LYS A 70 15.80 35.15 -0.48
C LYS A 70 16.31 34.70 0.89
N ASN A 71 15.64 33.74 1.52
CA ASN A 71 16.01 33.18 2.81
C ASN A 71 16.89 31.94 2.60
N SER A 72 18.16 32.01 3.03
CA SER A 72 19.14 30.92 2.89
C SER A 72 18.69 29.60 3.54
N LYS A 73 17.91 29.65 4.62
CA LYS A 73 17.32 28.45 5.24
C LYS A 73 16.25 27.82 4.35
N GLN A 74 15.45 28.64 3.67
CA GLN A 74 14.44 28.18 2.72
C GLN A 74 15.07 27.65 1.42
N ALA A 75 16.17 28.27 0.96
CA ALA A 75 16.93 27.79 -0.19
C ALA A 75 17.55 26.41 0.06
N ASN A 76 18.31 26.23 1.16
CA ASN A 76 18.86 24.92 1.54
C ASN A 76 17.76 23.86 1.72
N PHE A 77 16.62 24.28 2.28
CA PHE A 77 15.46 23.41 2.45
C PHE A 77 14.90 22.93 1.10
N ILE A 78 14.72 23.84 0.12
CA ILE A 78 14.24 23.49 -1.23
C ILE A 78 15.27 22.63 -1.97
N GLU A 79 16.56 22.97 -1.88
CA GLU A 79 17.64 22.20 -2.47
C GLU A 79 17.62 20.76 -1.97
N ASN A 80 17.45 20.53 -0.66
CA ASN A 80 17.36 19.18 -0.13
C ASN A 80 16.14 18.40 -0.65
N LEU A 81 15.02 19.05 -0.97
CA LEU A 81 13.87 18.42 -1.64
C LEU A 81 14.11 18.14 -3.13
N MET A 82 15.12 18.75 -3.75
CA MET A 82 15.53 18.49 -5.14
C MET A 82 16.49 17.29 -5.25
N ILE A 83 17.22 16.95 -4.19
CA ILE A 83 18.23 15.86 -4.14
C ILE A 83 17.73 14.46 -4.57
N PRO A 84 16.43 14.07 -4.50
CA PRO A 84 15.99 12.75 -4.99
C PRO A 84 16.20 12.49 -6.49
N SER A 85 16.73 13.46 -7.26
CA SER A 85 16.88 13.40 -8.71
C SER A 85 18.08 12.59 -9.24
N SER A 86 18.78 11.79 -8.44
CA SER A 86 19.78 10.85 -8.98
C SER A 86 19.12 9.53 -9.40
N ASP A 87 19.53 8.95 -10.52
CA ASP A 87 18.86 7.78 -11.14
C ASP A 87 18.64 6.59 -10.18
N ARG A 88 19.56 6.38 -9.22
CA ARG A 88 19.50 5.27 -8.24
C ARG A 88 18.61 5.50 -7.01
N TYR A 89 18.14 6.74 -6.81
CA TYR A 89 17.23 7.11 -5.71
C TYR A 89 15.93 7.72 -6.23
N SER A 90 15.67 7.65 -7.54
CA SER A 90 14.40 8.12 -8.08
C SER A 90 13.24 7.23 -7.63
N PHE A 91 12.07 7.83 -7.40
CA PHE A 91 10.85 7.08 -7.03
C PHE A 91 10.49 6.02 -8.06
N SER A 92 10.64 6.33 -9.36
CA SER A 92 10.40 5.37 -10.44
C SER A 92 11.33 4.16 -10.34
N TYR A 93 12.61 4.38 -10.04
CA TYR A 93 13.57 3.30 -9.85
C TYR A 93 13.21 2.43 -8.64
N MET A 94 12.87 3.05 -7.51
CA MET A 94 12.48 2.31 -6.29
C MET A 94 11.16 1.54 -6.46
N TYR A 95 10.16 2.13 -7.10
CA TYR A 95 8.93 1.45 -7.45
C TYR A 95 9.20 0.22 -8.33
N ASN A 96 10.00 0.38 -9.39
CA ASN A 96 10.35 -0.72 -10.28
C ASN A 96 11.15 -1.82 -9.55
N LEU A 97 12.10 -1.46 -8.68
CA LEU A 97 12.81 -2.44 -7.86
C LEU A 97 11.85 -3.22 -6.95
N TYR A 98 10.85 -2.55 -6.39
CA TYR A 98 9.86 -3.19 -5.54
C TYR A 98 8.96 -4.16 -6.32
N ILE A 99 8.48 -3.76 -7.51
CA ILE A 99 7.70 -4.64 -8.39
C ILE A 99 8.54 -5.84 -8.86
N ASN A 100 9.80 -5.62 -9.25
CA ASN A 100 10.71 -6.72 -9.61
C ASN A 100 10.94 -7.68 -8.43
N ALA A 101 11.09 -7.14 -7.21
CA ALA A 101 11.18 -7.94 -6.00
C ALA A 101 9.91 -8.78 -5.77
N MET A 102 8.73 -8.19 -5.96
CA MET A 102 7.45 -8.91 -5.89
C MET A 102 7.43 -10.07 -6.88
N GLN A 103 7.85 -9.85 -8.12
CA GLN A 103 7.91 -10.89 -9.15
C GLN A 103 8.91 -12.00 -8.79
N GLU A 104 10.12 -11.66 -8.34
CA GLU A 104 11.15 -12.61 -7.92
C GLU A 104 10.65 -13.56 -6.81
N ILE A 105 9.85 -13.04 -5.88
CA ILE A 105 9.32 -13.83 -4.78
C ILE A 105 7.92 -14.41 -5.06
N GLY A 106 7.31 -14.13 -6.21
CA GLY A 106 5.95 -14.57 -6.56
C GLY A 106 4.83 -13.88 -5.78
N ALA A 107 5.01 -12.62 -5.37
CA ALA A 107 3.95 -11.79 -4.81
C ALA A 107 3.08 -11.21 -5.94
N PHE A 108 1.77 -11.16 -5.71
CA PHE A 108 0.80 -10.71 -6.70
C PHE A 108 0.82 -9.17 -6.86
N SER A 109 1.39 -8.68 -7.96
CA SER A 109 1.59 -7.25 -8.25
C SER A 109 0.61 -6.66 -9.28
N GLU A 110 -0.17 -7.48 -9.98
CA GLU A 110 -1.11 -7.03 -11.01
C GLU A 110 -2.05 -5.89 -10.55
N PRO A 111 -2.62 -5.89 -9.32
CA PRO A 111 -3.57 -4.84 -8.93
C PRO A 111 -2.93 -3.44 -8.92
N ILE A 112 -1.74 -3.31 -8.33
CA ILE A 112 -1.03 -2.02 -8.29
C ILE A 112 -0.53 -1.63 -9.68
N GLU A 113 -0.02 -2.58 -10.46
CA GLU A 113 0.44 -2.32 -11.84
C GLU A 113 -0.72 -1.84 -12.73
N SER A 114 -1.91 -2.43 -12.57
CA SER A 114 -3.14 -2.01 -13.24
C SER A 114 -3.53 -0.58 -12.86
N MET A 115 -3.55 -0.25 -11.57
CA MET A 115 -3.81 1.12 -11.10
C MET A 115 -2.81 2.12 -11.71
N VAL A 116 -1.51 1.84 -11.62
CA VAL A 116 -0.45 2.70 -12.16
C VAL A 116 -0.58 2.85 -13.68
N SER A 117 -0.95 1.79 -14.40
CA SER A 117 -1.20 1.84 -15.84
C SER A 117 -2.36 2.77 -16.20
N THR A 118 -3.48 2.70 -15.45
CA THR A 118 -4.62 3.60 -15.69
C THR A 118 -4.26 5.07 -15.48
N LEU A 119 -3.47 5.37 -14.43
CA LEU A 119 -2.99 6.73 -14.16
C LEU A 119 -2.03 7.22 -15.25
N LYS A 120 -1.12 6.36 -15.72
CA LYS A 120 -0.21 6.67 -16.84
C LYS A 120 -0.94 6.93 -18.16
N ALA A 121 -2.11 6.32 -18.36
CA ALA A 121 -2.97 6.58 -19.51
C ALA A 121 -3.72 7.94 -19.43
N GLY A 122 -3.49 8.73 -18.38
CA GLY A 122 -4.06 10.07 -18.22
C GLY A 122 -5.42 10.11 -17.50
N ASN A 123 -5.87 9.01 -16.92
CA ASN A 123 -7.10 8.99 -16.11
C ASN A 123 -6.90 9.76 -14.79
N SER A 124 -7.99 10.31 -14.26
CA SER A 124 -7.95 10.98 -12.97
C SER A 124 -7.75 9.98 -11.83
N TRP A 125 -7.23 10.45 -10.68
CA TRP A 125 -7.15 9.63 -9.46
C TRP A 125 -8.49 9.00 -9.10
N LYS A 126 -9.58 9.78 -9.20
CA LYS A 126 -10.93 9.32 -8.87
C LYS A 126 -11.34 8.15 -9.77
N ASP A 127 -11.20 8.30 -11.08
CA ASP A 127 -11.63 7.26 -12.05
C ASP A 127 -10.78 6.00 -11.90
N SER A 128 -9.46 6.15 -11.75
CA SER A 128 -8.54 5.03 -11.49
C SER A 128 -8.86 4.30 -10.18
N TYR A 129 -9.19 5.04 -9.12
CA TYR A 129 -9.53 4.49 -7.82
C TYR A 129 -10.86 3.72 -7.84
N GLU A 130 -11.91 4.32 -8.41
CA GLU A 130 -13.24 3.70 -8.54
C GLU A 130 -13.18 2.42 -9.39
N ARG A 131 -12.47 2.47 -10.52
CA ARG A 131 -12.22 1.29 -11.36
C ARG A 131 -11.48 0.21 -10.59
N HIS A 132 -10.42 0.58 -9.88
CA HIS A 132 -9.63 -0.40 -9.13
C HIS A 132 -10.43 -1.08 -8.03
N ILE A 133 -11.31 -0.36 -7.32
CA ILE A 133 -12.23 -0.98 -6.35
C ILE A 133 -13.11 -2.01 -7.04
N LYS A 134 -13.68 -1.66 -8.20
CA LYS A 134 -14.53 -2.60 -8.97
C LYS A 134 -13.76 -3.87 -9.34
N ASP A 135 -12.54 -3.72 -9.83
CA ASP A 135 -11.75 -4.81 -10.40
C ASP A 135 -11.05 -5.66 -9.32
N TYR A 136 -10.69 -5.09 -8.17
CA TYR A 136 -9.80 -5.73 -7.17
C TYR A 136 -10.29 -5.67 -5.70
N SER A 137 -11.56 -5.31 -5.43
CA SER A 137 -12.11 -5.21 -4.05
C SER A 137 -12.02 -6.48 -3.21
N LEU A 138 -12.00 -7.67 -3.84
CA LEU A 138 -11.85 -8.95 -3.15
C LEU A 138 -10.38 -9.31 -2.87
N ILE A 139 -9.44 -8.63 -3.52
CA ILE A 139 -8.01 -8.98 -3.49
C ILE A 139 -7.22 -7.97 -2.65
N VAL A 140 -7.56 -6.69 -2.73
CA VAL A 140 -6.84 -5.61 -2.05
C VAL A 140 -7.66 -5.13 -0.87
N LEU A 141 -7.01 -4.96 0.28
CA LEU A 141 -7.69 -4.57 1.51
C LEU A 141 -8.28 -3.15 1.37
N PRO A 142 -9.54 -2.94 1.80
CA PRO A 142 -10.15 -1.61 1.82
C PRO A 142 -9.31 -0.58 2.58
N GLU A 143 -8.64 -1.00 3.66
CA GLU A 143 -7.77 -0.15 4.47
C GLU A 143 -6.52 0.30 3.71
N THR A 144 -5.97 -0.55 2.83
CA THR A 144 -4.87 -0.15 1.92
C THR A 144 -5.34 0.95 0.98
N LEU A 145 -6.51 0.80 0.35
CA LEU A 145 -7.04 1.79 -0.58
C LEU A 145 -7.42 3.10 0.13
N LYS A 146 -8.01 3.00 1.33
CA LYS A 146 -8.37 4.16 2.15
C LYS A 146 -7.14 4.94 2.59
N PHE A 147 -6.07 4.26 3.02
CA PHE A 147 -4.80 4.89 3.40
C PHE A 147 -4.23 5.74 2.25
N ILE A 148 -4.23 5.20 1.04
CA ILE A 148 -3.69 5.90 -0.13
C ILE A 148 -4.58 7.06 -0.55
N ASP A 149 -5.90 6.86 -0.58
CA ASP A 149 -6.83 7.94 -0.92
C ASP A 149 -6.71 9.12 0.06
N ASN A 150 -6.57 8.84 1.35
CA ASN A 150 -6.32 9.88 2.35
C ASN A 150 -4.98 10.57 2.12
N SER A 151 -3.91 9.82 1.85
CA SER A 151 -2.61 10.41 1.55
C SER A 151 -2.62 11.28 0.29
N ILE A 152 -3.34 10.89 -0.77
CA ILE A 152 -3.51 11.69 -1.99
C ILE A 152 -4.30 12.97 -1.69
N LYS A 153 -5.36 12.92 -0.88
CA LYS A 153 -6.08 14.13 -0.42
C LYS A 153 -5.18 15.06 0.35
N VAL A 154 -4.38 14.54 1.28
CA VAL A 154 -3.40 15.34 2.04
C VAL A 154 -2.35 15.95 1.11
N ALA A 155 -1.82 15.18 0.15
CA ALA A 155 -0.88 15.68 -0.83
C ALA A 155 -1.50 16.82 -1.65
N ARG A 156 -2.71 16.66 -2.17
CA ARG A 156 -3.36 17.67 -3.01
C ARG A 156 -3.72 18.93 -2.23
N ASP A 157 -4.44 18.77 -1.13
CA ASP A 157 -5.16 19.85 -0.46
C ASP A 157 -4.43 20.39 0.79
N GLY A 158 -3.45 19.65 1.30
CA GLY A 158 -2.74 19.98 2.52
C GLY A 158 -1.87 21.23 2.41
N ALA A 159 -1.77 21.97 3.51
CA ALA A 159 -0.71 22.96 3.70
C ALA A 159 0.64 22.23 3.88
N ILE A 160 1.75 22.92 3.61
CA ILE A 160 3.10 22.33 3.64
C ILE A 160 3.38 21.59 4.96
N HIS A 161 3.13 22.22 6.12
CA HIS A 161 3.40 21.61 7.42
C HIS A 161 2.51 20.39 7.70
N LYS A 162 1.29 20.34 7.14
CA LYS A 162 0.39 19.18 7.23
C LYS A 162 0.93 18.00 6.42
N ILE A 163 1.38 18.26 5.19
CA ILE A 163 1.99 17.25 4.31
C ILE A 163 3.27 16.71 4.93
N CYS A 164 4.14 17.60 5.42
CA CYS A 164 5.36 17.23 6.13
C CYS A 164 5.07 16.36 7.36
N ALA A 165 4.07 16.72 8.17
CA ALA A 165 3.69 15.92 9.35
C ALA A 165 3.19 14.53 8.94
N TYR A 166 2.31 14.47 7.94
CA TYR A 166 1.74 13.23 7.42
C TYR A 166 2.81 12.29 6.81
N PHE A 167 3.88 12.86 6.26
CA PHE A 167 5.03 12.11 5.75
C PHE A 167 5.98 11.61 6.87
N LEU A 168 6.31 12.50 7.80
CA LEU A 168 7.38 12.30 8.78
C LEU A 168 7.03 11.31 9.89
N TYR A 169 5.87 11.50 10.52
CA TYR A 169 5.55 10.80 11.76
C TYR A 169 5.21 9.31 11.64
N PRO A 170 4.60 8.82 10.53
CA PRO A 170 4.40 7.39 10.34
C PRO A 170 5.65 6.67 9.81
N ALA A 171 6.78 7.37 9.60
CA ALA A 171 8.03 6.73 9.21
C ALA A 171 8.57 5.88 10.37
N ASP A 172 8.82 4.59 10.12
CA ASP A 172 9.52 3.70 11.03
C ASP A 172 10.59 2.91 10.26
N ASN A 173 11.70 2.60 10.94
CA ASN A 173 12.79 1.83 10.35
C ASN A 173 12.55 0.31 10.48
N VAL A 174 11.45 -0.12 11.12
CA VAL A 174 11.23 -1.52 11.48
C VAL A 174 10.92 -2.37 10.26
N VAL A 175 10.16 -1.83 9.31
CA VAL A 175 9.90 -2.50 8.02
C VAL A 175 11.21 -2.76 7.27
N SER A 176 12.16 -1.81 7.26
CA SER A 176 13.46 -1.96 6.60
C SER A 176 14.28 -3.10 7.21
N ASP A 177 14.33 -3.22 8.53
CA ASP A 177 15.06 -4.29 9.22
C ASP A 177 14.47 -5.68 8.90
N ILE A 178 13.15 -5.79 8.83
CA ILE A 178 12.46 -7.04 8.46
C ILE A 178 12.74 -7.38 7.01
N PHE A 179 12.62 -6.39 6.12
CA PHE A 179 12.87 -6.57 4.69
C PHE A 179 14.31 -7.01 4.45
N GLN A 180 15.30 -6.49 5.17
CA GLN A 180 16.69 -6.93 5.06
C GLN A 180 16.89 -8.39 5.45
N LYS A 181 16.29 -8.82 6.56
CA LYS A 181 16.31 -10.23 6.99
C LYS A 181 15.66 -11.13 5.95
N MET A 182 14.54 -10.71 5.38
CA MET A 182 13.80 -11.48 4.39
C MET A 182 14.50 -11.53 3.02
N ALA A 183 15.04 -10.41 2.54
CA ALA A 183 15.78 -10.35 1.28
C ALA A 183 16.99 -11.29 1.29
N THR A 184 17.69 -11.36 2.42
CA THR A 184 18.79 -12.31 2.62
C THR A 184 18.28 -13.75 2.63
N LYS A 185 17.16 -14.03 3.32
CA LYS A 185 16.58 -15.39 3.42
C LYS A 185 16.14 -15.95 2.06
N PHE A 186 15.65 -15.08 1.15
CA PHE A 186 15.06 -15.49 -0.12
C PHE A 186 15.93 -15.19 -1.36
N ASN A 187 17.16 -14.71 -1.18
CA ASN A 187 18.10 -14.40 -2.27
C ASN A 187 17.53 -13.48 -3.39
N SER A 188 16.65 -12.54 -3.04
CA SER A 188 16.09 -11.59 -4.01
C SER A 188 17.05 -10.42 -4.27
N VAL A 189 17.57 -10.30 -5.48
CA VAL A 189 18.52 -9.25 -5.87
C VAL A 189 17.83 -7.89 -5.94
N SER A 190 16.63 -7.84 -6.53
CA SER A 190 15.87 -6.59 -6.63
C SER A 190 15.45 -6.08 -5.26
N PHE A 191 15.12 -6.99 -4.33
CA PHE A 191 14.72 -6.61 -2.99
C PHE A 191 15.90 -6.06 -2.17
N ASN A 192 17.08 -6.67 -2.26
CA ASN A 192 18.30 -6.13 -1.63
C ASN A 192 18.61 -4.72 -2.14
N LYS A 193 18.57 -4.50 -3.46
CA LYS A 193 18.76 -3.17 -4.06
C LYS A 193 17.72 -2.16 -3.59
N TYR A 194 16.46 -2.58 -3.46
CA TYR A 194 15.38 -1.71 -2.96
C TYR A 194 15.68 -1.22 -1.54
N ILE A 195 16.13 -2.11 -0.66
CA ILE A 195 16.44 -1.79 0.75
C ILE A 195 17.65 -0.86 0.86
N GLU A 196 18.70 -1.10 0.05
CA GLU A 196 19.87 -0.21 -0.05
C GLU A 196 19.46 1.21 -0.47
N SER A 197 18.64 1.33 -1.51
CA SER A 197 18.11 2.62 -1.98
C SER A 197 17.22 3.30 -0.92
N GLN A 198 16.35 2.55 -0.25
CA GLN A 198 15.50 3.08 0.83
C GLN A 198 16.33 3.65 1.98
N THR A 199 17.31 2.89 2.48
CA THR A 199 18.14 3.28 3.64
C THR A 199 18.96 4.55 3.37
N GLY A 200 19.49 4.70 2.15
CA GLY A 200 20.24 5.89 1.75
C GLY A 200 19.38 7.15 1.61
N MET A 201 18.14 6.99 1.16
CA MET A 201 17.22 8.11 0.91
C MET A 201 16.53 8.60 2.19
N PHE A 202 16.02 7.67 3.02
CA PHE A 202 15.17 8.00 4.16
C PHE A 202 15.83 8.90 5.21
N ASN A 203 17.12 8.71 5.50
CA ASN A 203 17.77 9.47 6.58
C ASN A 203 17.88 10.97 6.25
N ASN A 204 18.21 11.33 5.02
CA ASN A 204 18.39 12.72 4.61
C ASN A 204 17.04 13.44 4.40
N GLU A 205 16.02 12.73 3.92
CA GLU A 205 14.69 13.29 3.70
C GLU A 205 13.98 13.62 5.02
N LEU A 206 13.99 12.72 6.02
CA LEU A 206 13.28 12.96 7.27
C LEU A 206 13.83 14.16 8.04
N ASP A 207 15.15 14.37 8.04
CA ASP A 207 15.74 15.53 8.68
C ASP A 207 15.42 16.83 7.94
N THR A 208 15.38 16.79 6.61
CA THR A 208 14.91 17.90 5.78
C THR A 208 13.46 18.25 6.12
N ILE A 209 12.57 17.27 6.20
CA ILE A 209 11.15 17.46 6.53
C ILE A 209 10.95 18.03 7.95
N LYS A 210 11.74 17.58 8.93
CA LYS A 210 11.73 18.16 10.30
C LYS A 210 12.10 19.64 10.27
N GLU A 211 13.12 20.01 9.49
CA GLU A 211 13.52 21.40 9.36
C GLU A 211 12.47 22.23 8.61
N THR A 212 11.81 21.66 7.60
CA THR A 212 10.65 22.29 6.91
C THR A 212 9.57 22.69 7.88
N ILE A 213 9.17 21.76 8.77
CA ILE A 213 8.12 22.00 9.75
C ILE A 213 8.51 23.18 10.64
N LYS A 214 9.75 23.22 11.12
CA LYS A 214 10.23 24.35 11.94
C LYS A 214 10.12 25.67 11.21
N VAL A 215 10.65 25.74 9.98
CA VAL A 215 10.66 26.99 9.19
C VAL A 215 9.24 27.46 8.86
N VAL A 216 8.35 26.56 8.41
CA VAL A 216 6.99 26.90 7.96
C VAL A 216 6.06 27.23 9.13
N CYS A 217 6.23 26.55 10.26
CA CYS A 217 5.40 26.79 11.44
C CYS A 217 5.85 28.02 12.22
N GLY A 218 7.15 28.35 12.26
CA GLY A 218 7.57 29.54 13.00
C GLY A 218 7.18 29.48 14.47
N GLU A 219 6.52 30.54 14.93
CA GLU A 219 5.90 30.66 16.26
C GLU A 219 4.39 30.46 16.24
N ASP A 220 3.81 30.12 15.08
CA ASP A 220 2.38 29.96 14.88
C ASP A 220 1.87 28.69 15.57
N SER A 221 1.16 28.86 16.69
CA SER A 221 0.64 27.77 17.51
C SER A 221 -0.39 26.92 16.78
N LEU A 222 -1.19 27.51 15.86
CA LEU A 222 -2.19 26.78 15.09
C LEU A 222 -1.51 25.82 14.12
N LYS A 223 -0.46 26.27 13.41
CA LYS A 223 0.30 25.37 12.54
C LYS A 223 0.93 24.21 13.30
N TRP A 224 1.50 24.48 14.47
CA TRP A 224 2.07 23.43 15.32
C TRP A 224 1.01 22.44 15.83
N GLU A 225 -0.22 22.89 16.08
CA GLU A 225 -1.32 22.01 16.42
C GLU A 225 -1.76 21.16 15.22
N GLU A 226 -1.82 21.75 14.03
CA GLU A 226 -2.10 21.00 12.80
C GLU A 226 -1.02 19.96 12.49
N VAL A 227 0.26 20.23 12.79
CA VAL A 227 1.33 19.24 12.70
C VAL A 227 1.05 18.06 13.62
N PHE A 228 0.64 18.30 14.87
CA PHE A 228 0.26 17.24 15.79
C PHE A 228 -0.92 16.42 15.26
N LEU A 229 -2.00 17.08 14.84
CA LEU A 229 -3.21 16.42 14.36
C LEU A 229 -2.95 15.56 13.11
N PHE A 230 -2.24 16.09 12.12
CA PHE A 230 -1.92 15.33 10.90
C PHE A 230 -0.88 14.24 11.14
N GLY A 231 0.09 14.46 12.02
CA GLY A 231 1.04 13.44 12.44
C GLY A 231 0.35 12.27 13.17
N LYS A 232 -0.57 12.59 14.09
CA LYS A 232 -1.38 11.59 14.79
C LYS A 232 -2.26 10.80 13.82
N MET A 233 -3.00 11.50 12.96
CA MET A 233 -3.86 10.89 11.94
C MET A 233 -3.07 9.92 11.06
N ALA A 234 -1.89 10.31 10.57
CA ALA A 234 -1.07 9.45 9.72
C ALA A 234 -0.60 8.17 10.45
N ILE A 235 -0.23 8.27 11.73
CA ILE A 235 0.15 7.10 12.52
C ILE A 235 -1.06 6.18 12.76
N GLU A 236 -2.22 6.72 13.14
CA GLU A 236 -3.44 5.95 13.40
C GLU A 236 -3.94 5.23 12.13
N GLU A 237 -3.86 5.90 10.97
CA GLU A 237 -4.19 5.30 9.68
C GLU A 237 -3.21 4.18 9.32
N LYS A 238 -1.90 4.38 9.57
CA LYS A 238 -0.89 3.34 9.34
C LYS A 238 -1.09 2.15 10.27
N LEU A 239 -1.41 2.37 11.55
CA LEU A 239 -1.74 1.31 12.50
C LEU A 239 -2.96 0.52 12.02
N THR A 240 -4.04 1.19 11.63
CA THR A 240 -5.25 0.56 11.09
C THR A 240 -4.93 -0.30 9.86
N TRP A 241 -4.07 0.21 8.97
CA TRP A 241 -3.60 -0.53 7.81
C TRP A 241 -2.76 -1.77 8.17
N LEU A 242 -1.83 -1.66 9.13
CA LEU A 242 -1.05 -2.79 9.62
C LEU A 242 -1.93 -3.83 10.33
N ASP A 243 -2.91 -3.41 11.12
CA ASP A 243 -3.90 -4.28 11.76
C ASP A 243 -4.69 -5.07 10.71
N ALA A 244 -5.14 -4.40 9.65
CA ALA A 244 -5.85 -5.03 8.55
C ALA A 244 -5.00 -6.10 7.86
N ILE A 245 -3.73 -5.82 7.56
CA ILE A 245 -2.84 -6.83 6.98
C ILE A 245 -2.64 -8.00 7.96
N SER A 246 -2.33 -7.70 9.23
CA SER A 246 -2.12 -8.70 10.29
C SER A 246 -3.30 -9.67 10.40
N ASN A 247 -4.53 -9.13 10.40
CA ASN A 247 -5.75 -9.94 10.48
C ASN A 247 -6.01 -10.81 9.24
N ASN A 248 -5.35 -10.50 8.12
CA ASN A 248 -5.46 -11.26 6.88
C ASN A 248 -4.23 -12.15 6.60
N MET A 249 -3.19 -12.13 7.45
CA MET A 249 -1.98 -12.96 7.27
C MET A 249 -2.25 -14.48 7.36
N ASN A 250 -3.29 -14.89 8.10
CA ASN A 250 -3.64 -16.29 8.31
C ASN A 250 -4.81 -16.78 7.43
N LYS A 251 -5.36 -15.91 6.57
CA LYS A 251 -6.45 -16.32 5.68
C LYS A 251 -5.88 -17.09 4.49
N PRO A 252 -6.57 -18.14 4.02
CA PRO A 252 -6.15 -18.85 2.82
C PRO A 252 -6.05 -17.88 1.65
N THR A 253 -4.92 -17.91 0.95
CA THR A 253 -4.69 -17.15 -0.28
C THR A 253 -5.64 -17.67 -1.35
N THR A 254 -6.29 -16.77 -2.09
CA THR A 254 -7.23 -17.14 -3.15
C THR A 254 -6.51 -17.92 -4.25
N ILE A 255 -7.23 -18.76 -5.00
CA ILE A 255 -6.66 -19.48 -6.16
C ILE A 255 -5.99 -18.51 -7.15
N TYR A 256 -6.61 -17.34 -7.37
CA TYR A 256 -6.08 -16.29 -8.25
C TYR A 256 -4.72 -15.74 -7.79
N GLU A 257 -4.52 -15.60 -6.48
CA GLU A 257 -3.24 -15.18 -5.91
C GLU A 257 -2.19 -16.30 -5.94
N LYS A 258 -2.59 -17.56 -5.77
CA LYS A 258 -1.67 -18.72 -5.79
C LYS A 258 -1.01 -18.93 -7.16
N ILE A 259 -1.70 -18.59 -8.24
CA ILE A 259 -1.19 -18.67 -9.63
C ILE A 259 -0.47 -17.39 -10.07
N GLY A 260 -0.38 -16.38 -9.21
CA GLY A 260 0.34 -15.13 -9.50
C GLY A 260 -0.20 -14.33 -10.69
N GLY A 261 -1.49 -14.47 -11.03
CA GLY A 261 -2.10 -13.74 -12.15
C GLY A 261 -1.57 -14.11 -13.55
N LYS A 262 -0.92 -15.27 -13.72
CA LYS A 262 -0.44 -15.69 -15.05
C LYS A 262 -1.63 -15.96 -15.98
N LYS A 263 -1.80 -15.10 -17.00
CA LYS A 263 -2.87 -15.19 -18.02
C LYS A 263 -3.01 -16.57 -18.67
N GLU A 264 -1.91 -17.29 -18.89
CA GLU A 264 -1.93 -18.62 -19.50
C GLU A 264 -2.48 -19.71 -18.56
N GLU A 265 -2.23 -19.60 -17.25
CA GLU A 265 -2.77 -20.51 -16.23
C GLU A 265 -4.24 -20.17 -15.89
N ASN A 266 -4.68 -18.92 -16.08
CA ASN A 266 -6.09 -18.55 -16.09
C ASN A 266 -6.88 -19.24 -17.21
N MET A 267 -6.25 -19.53 -18.36
CA MET A 267 -6.87 -20.32 -19.42
C MET A 267 -7.03 -21.79 -19.01
N ILE A 268 -6.07 -22.33 -18.24
CA ILE A 268 -6.14 -23.69 -17.68
C ILE A 268 -7.21 -23.78 -16.59
N ILE A 269 -7.35 -22.78 -15.72
CA ILE A 269 -8.41 -22.74 -14.71
C ILE A 269 -9.78 -22.55 -15.35
N ASN A 270 -9.91 -21.66 -16.34
CA ASN A 270 -11.15 -21.52 -17.08
C ASN A 270 -11.50 -22.83 -17.81
N ASN A 271 -10.53 -23.51 -18.41
CA ASN A 271 -10.75 -24.81 -19.05
C ASN A 271 -11.10 -25.89 -18.01
N PHE A 272 -10.43 -25.95 -16.86
CA PHE A 272 -10.74 -26.88 -15.79
C PHE A 272 -12.14 -26.65 -15.22
N ILE A 273 -12.53 -25.39 -14.99
CA ILE A 273 -13.87 -25.03 -14.53
C ILE A 273 -14.92 -25.37 -15.60
N LEU A 274 -14.63 -25.13 -16.88
CA LEU A 274 -15.52 -25.48 -17.99
C LEU A 274 -15.66 -26.99 -18.16
N GLU A 275 -14.58 -27.74 -18.04
CA GLU A 275 -14.54 -29.21 -18.13
C GLU A 275 -15.27 -29.88 -16.96
N ASN A 276 -15.23 -29.26 -15.77
CA ASN A 276 -15.82 -29.81 -14.54
C ASN A 276 -17.09 -29.06 -14.11
N TRP A 277 -17.65 -28.19 -14.96
CA TRP A 277 -18.79 -27.32 -14.62
C TRP A 277 -20.02 -28.11 -14.16
N SER A 278 -20.32 -29.23 -14.81
CA SER A 278 -21.43 -30.11 -14.43
C SER A 278 -21.27 -30.74 -13.05
N GLU A 279 -20.03 -31.03 -12.64
CA GLU A 279 -19.72 -31.58 -11.32
C GLU A 279 -19.75 -30.47 -10.26
N ILE A 280 -19.16 -29.31 -10.55
CA ILE A 280 -19.19 -28.11 -9.70
C ILE A 280 -20.64 -27.62 -9.48
N ALA A 281 -21.46 -27.59 -10.53
CA ALA A 281 -22.88 -27.22 -10.47
C ALA A 281 -23.73 -28.25 -9.72
N SER A 282 -23.28 -29.50 -9.63
CA SER A 282 -23.97 -30.52 -8.83
C SER A 282 -23.81 -30.26 -7.32
N TYR A 283 -22.70 -29.65 -6.89
CA TYR A 283 -22.47 -29.25 -5.50
C TYR A 283 -23.18 -27.95 -5.10
N SER A 284 -23.56 -27.09 -6.07
CA SER A 284 -24.27 -25.84 -5.80
C SER A 284 -25.80 -25.95 -5.82
N ASN A 285 -26.34 -27.09 -6.29
CA ASN A 285 -27.78 -27.34 -6.36
C ASN A 285 -28.41 -27.82 -5.04
N GLU A 286 -27.63 -28.09 -4.00
CA GLU A 286 -28.17 -28.29 -2.65
C GLU A 286 -28.38 -26.95 -1.97
N ASN A 287 -29.54 -26.33 -2.24
CA ASN A 287 -30.19 -25.27 -1.44
C ASN A 287 -29.27 -24.45 -0.50
N TYR A 288 -28.41 -23.61 -1.06
CA TYR A 288 -27.88 -22.46 -0.33
C TYR A 288 -28.96 -21.40 -0.23
N SER A 289 -29.96 -21.65 0.63
CA SER A 289 -30.89 -20.61 1.07
C SER A 289 -30.10 -19.50 1.77
N GLU A 290 -30.49 -18.25 1.53
CA GLU A 290 -29.86 -16.99 1.94
C GLU A 290 -29.61 -16.78 3.46
N ASN A 291 -29.72 -17.82 4.30
CA ASN A 291 -29.62 -17.73 5.76
C ASN A 291 -28.38 -18.39 6.39
N PHE A 292 -27.40 -18.91 5.64
CA PHE A 292 -26.22 -19.54 6.26
C PHE A 292 -25.09 -18.56 6.65
N ILE A 293 -25.21 -17.26 6.34
CA ILE A 293 -24.21 -16.26 6.72
C ILE A 293 -24.30 -15.88 8.23
N ALA A 294 -25.31 -16.37 8.97
CA ALA A 294 -25.59 -15.85 10.31
C ALA A 294 -25.09 -16.65 11.53
N THR A 295 -24.68 -17.93 11.47
CA THR A 295 -24.59 -18.71 12.74
C THR A 295 -23.57 -19.86 12.83
N THR A 296 -22.37 -19.76 12.27
CA THR A 296 -21.36 -20.84 12.44
C THR A 296 -19.98 -20.33 12.83
N LEU A 297 -19.95 -19.46 13.85
CA LEU A 297 -18.83 -19.35 14.77
C LEU A 297 -19.05 -20.37 15.91
N GLY A 298 -18.30 -21.49 15.91
CA GLY A 298 -18.10 -22.31 17.11
C GLY A 298 -18.41 -23.81 16.97
N GLY A 299 -17.37 -24.64 16.84
CA GLY A 299 -17.45 -26.11 17.01
C GLY A 299 -16.34 -26.86 16.25
N PRO A 300 -15.75 -27.95 16.80
CA PRO A 300 -14.44 -28.45 16.38
C PRO A 300 -14.49 -29.18 15.03
N ALA A 301 -13.60 -28.78 14.11
CA ALA A 301 -13.48 -29.35 12.78
C ALA A 301 -12.79 -30.73 12.82
N SER A 302 -13.55 -31.80 12.61
CA SER A 302 -13.03 -32.99 11.96
C SER A 302 -12.95 -32.72 10.45
N VAL A 303 -11.77 -32.31 10.00
CA VAL A 303 -11.52 -31.89 8.61
C VAL A 303 -11.59 -33.10 7.68
N ASN A 304 -12.59 -33.11 6.79
CA ASN A 304 -12.63 -34.00 5.64
C ASN A 304 -11.75 -33.38 4.53
N PRO A 305 -10.69 -34.05 4.05
CA PRO A 305 -9.68 -33.45 3.16
C PRO A 305 -10.19 -33.04 1.77
N LYS A 306 -11.43 -33.37 1.40
CA LYS A 306 -12.06 -32.91 0.13
C LYS A 306 -12.84 -31.59 0.26
N LEU A 307 -13.07 -31.08 1.47
CA LEU A 307 -13.85 -29.86 1.70
C LEU A 307 -13.02 -28.56 1.68
N SER A 308 -11.69 -28.63 1.65
CA SER A 308 -10.81 -27.44 1.57
C SER A 308 -10.91 -26.68 0.24
N ILE A 309 -11.51 -27.30 -0.79
CA ILE A 309 -11.76 -26.69 -2.09
C ILE A 309 -13.05 -25.84 -2.09
N LEU A 310 -13.96 -26.07 -1.12
CA LEU A 310 -15.32 -25.51 -1.10
C LEU A 310 -15.49 -24.28 -0.20
N GLU A 311 -14.50 -23.91 0.63
CA GLU A 311 -14.54 -22.62 1.35
C GLU A 311 -14.39 -21.40 0.42
N ASP A 312 -14.06 -21.65 -0.85
CA ASP A 312 -13.76 -20.67 -1.90
C ASP A 312 -14.97 -20.37 -2.82
N ILE A 313 -16.21 -20.66 -2.40
CA ILE A 313 -17.43 -20.40 -3.21
C ILE A 313 -17.61 -18.89 -3.52
N SER A 314 -17.09 -18.00 -2.68
CA SER A 314 -17.09 -16.55 -2.97
C SER A 314 -16.22 -16.18 -4.18
N SER A 315 -15.15 -16.93 -4.45
CA SER A 315 -14.29 -16.80 -5.62
C SER A 315 -14.97 -17.34 -6.90
N ILE A 316 -15.86 -18.34 -6.77
CA ILE A 316 -16.62 -18.93 -7.89
C ILE A 316 -17.80 -18.04 -8.31
N LEU A 317 -18.44 -17.34 -7.36
CA LEU A 317 -19.52 -16.39 -7.65
C LEU A 317 -19.05 -15.22 -8.55
N TRP A 318 -17.80 -14.80 -8.42
CA TRP A 318 -17.21 -13.78 -9.30
C TRP A 318 -17.08 -14.29 -10.74
N ILE A 319 -16.70 -15.56 -10.93
CA ILE A 319 -16.60 -16.20 -12.25
C ILE A 319 -17.98 -16.31 -12.90
N SER A 320 -19.02 -16.68 -12.14
CA SER A 320 -20.41 -16.70 -12.62
C SER A 320 -20.92 -15.32 -13.04
N HIS A 321 -20.57 -14.28 -12.29
CA HIS A 321 -21.00 -12.91 -12.62
C HIS A 321 -20.26 -12.34 -13.85
N ALA A 322 -18.95 -12.57 -13.94
CA ALA A 322 -18.14 -12.19 -15.10
C ALA A 322 -18.56 -12.95 -16.37
N PHE A 323 -18.98 -14.23 -16.25
CA PHE A 323 -19.52 -15.00 -17.38
C PHE A 323 -20.86 -14.46 -17.88
N ASN A 324 -21.72 -13.98 -16.98
CA ASN A 324 -23.01 -13.39 -17.34
C ASN A 324 -22.85 -12.02 -18.02
N GLU A 325 -21.88 -11.18 -17.62
CA GLU A 325 -21.58 -9.94 -18.34
C GLU A 325 -20.95 -10.21 -19.73
N ALA A 326 -20.08 -11.23 -19.84
CA ALA A 326 -19.48 -11.63 -21.13
C ALA A 326 -20.51 -12.20 -22.12
N LYS A 327 -21.53 -12.93 -21.64
CA LYS A 327 -22.62 -13.44 -22.50
C LYS A 327 -23.49 -12.34 -23.09
N ILE A 328 -23.68 -11.22 -22.39
CA ILE A 328 -24.51 -10.10 -22.85
C ILE A 328 -23.83 -9.32 -24.00
N ASN A 329 -22.50 -9.27 -24.03
CA ASN A 329 -21.74 -8.57 -25.07
C ASN A 329 -21.37 -9.43 -26.29
N CYS A 330 -21.65 -10.72 -26.28
CA CYS A 330 -21.46 -11.62 -27.44
C CYS A 330 -22.75 -11.87 -28.24
N SER A 331 -23.84 -11.20 -27.89
CA SER A 331 -25.14 -11.31 -28.58
C SER A 331 -25.63 -9.99 -29.20
N SER A 332 -24.73 -9.20 -29.78
CA SER A 332 -25.05 -8.06 -30.65
C SER A 332 -24.17 -8.02 -31.88
#